data_AF-A0A847IYT4-F1
#
_entry.id   AF-A0A847IYT4-F1
#
_cell.length_a   1.000
_cell.length_b   1.000
_cell.length_c   1.000
_cell.angle_alpha   90.00
_cell.angle_beta   90.00
_cell.angle_gamma   90.00
#
_symmetry.space_group_name_H-M   'P 1'
#
loop_
_entity.id
_entity.type
_entity.pdbx_description
1 polymer ?
#
loop_
_entity_poly.entity_id
_entity_poly.type
_entity_poly.pdbx_seq_one_letter_code
_entity_poly.pdbx_strand_id
1 'polypeptide(L)' 'SLKLFKKIIPLEHPRYIMQYKRREIDWFSKKYLNTLKNCELNT' A
#
# COMPACT_ATOMS: atom_id res chain seq x y z
N SER A 1 8.71 -20.44 16.69
CA SER A 1 7.83 -19.32 16.27
C SER A 1 8.08 -19.05 14.80
N LEU A 2 7.06 -19.09 13.94
CA LEU A 2 7.21 -18.92 12.49
C LEU A 2 7.34 -17.43 12.14
N LYS A 3 8.47 -17.04 11.52
CA LYS A 3 8.75 -15.67 11.06
C LYS A 3 8.69 -15.62 9.53
N LEU A 4 7.47 -15.71 8.99
CA LEU A 4 7.21 -15.92 7.56
C LEU A 4 7.62 -14.74 6.66
N PHE A 5 7.59 -13.52 7.20
CA PHE A 5 7.88 -12.30 6.44
C PHE A 5 8.92 -11.44 7.14
N LYS A 6 9.87 -10.90 6.37
CA LYS A 6 10.89 -9.95 6.86
C LYS A 6 10.27 -8.59 7.17
N LYS A 7 9.29 -8.15 6.37
CA LYS A 7 8.60 -6.87 6.49
C LYS A 7 7.18 -6.99 5.95
N ILE A 8 6.23 -6.35 6.62
CA ILE A 8 4.84 -6.21 6.19
C ILE A 8 4.55 -4.72 6.11
N ILE A 9 3.96 -4.26 5.00
CA ILE A 9 3.62 -2.85 4.81
C ILE A 9 2.09 -2.76 4.66
N PRO A 10 1.38 -2.22 5.66
CA PRO A 10 -0.07 -2.05 5.56
C PRO A 10 -0.41 -0.88 4.63
N LEU A 11 -1.47 -1.06 3.83
CA LEU A 11 -2.06 -0.03 2.97
C LEU A 11 -3.58 0.00 3.17
N GLU A 12 -4.19 1.15 2.94
CA GLU A 12 -5.62 1.39 3.20
C GLU A 12 -6.50 0.61 2.22
N HIS A 13 -7.42 -0.20 2.75
CA HIS A 13 -8.26 -1.05 1.92
C HIS A 13 -9.02 -0.26 0.81
N PRO A 14 -9.08 -0.75 -0.45
CA PRO A 14 -9.74 -0.05 -1.55
C PRO A 14 -11.19 0.35 -1.27
N ARG A 15 -11.96 -0.53 -0.60
CA ARG A 15 -13.33 -0.20 -0.13
C ARG A 15 -13.36 1.05 0.77
N TYR A 16 -12.44 1.18 1.72
CA TYR A 16 -12.37 2.36 2.58
C TYR A 16 -12.09 3.61 1.77
N ILE A 17 -11.14 3.53 0.83
CA ILE A 17 -10.78 4.65 -0.04
C ILE A 17 -11.99 5.07 -0.88
N MET A 18 -12.66 4.13 -1.53
CA MET A 18 -13.82 4.41 -2.38
C MET A 18 -15.00 4.97 -1.59
N GLN A 19 -15.23 4.49 -0.36
CA GLN A 19 -16.35 4.93 0.47
C GLN A 19 -16.13 6.30 1.10
N TYR A 20 -14.92 6.59 1.59
CA TYR A 20 -14.68 7.77 2.43
C TYR A 20 -13.65 8.75 1.86
N LYS A 21 -12.78 8.32 0.95
CA LYS A 21 -11.64 9.09 0.41
C LYS A 21 -11.63 9.17 -1.11
N ARG A 22 -12.81 9.09 -1.75
CA ARG A 22 -12.95 9.04 -3.21
C ARG A 22 -12.27 10.21 -3.93
N ARG A 23 -12.25 11.41 -3.33
CA ARG A 23 -11.59 12.60 -3.92
C ARG A 23 -10.06 12.48 -3.96
N GLU A 24 -9.49 11.56 -3.19
CA GLU A 24 -8.04 11.36 -3.03
C GLU A 24 -7.54 10.10 -3.76
N ILE A 25 -8.35 9.45 -4.61
CA ILE A 25 -8.01 8.18 -5.28
C ILE A 25 -6.65 8.23 -5.99
N ASP A 26 -6.35 9.33 -6.69
CA ASP A 26 -5.06 9.48 -7.39
C ASP A 26 -3.88 9.46 -6.42
N TRP A 27 -4.03 10.08 -5.25
CA TRP A 27 -3.00 10.06 -4.20
C TRP A 27 -2.78 8.63 -3.67
N PHE A 28 -3.86 7.90 -3.36
CA PHE A 28 -3.73 6.52 -2.90
C PHE A 28 -3.15 5.60 -4.00
N SER A 29 -3.50 5.82 -5.27
CA SER A 29 -2.93 5.05 -6.39
C SER A 29 -1.42 5.25 -6.47
N LYS A 30 -0.94 6.49 -6.35
CA LYS A 30 0.50 6.79 -6.29
C LYS A 30 1.17 6.19 -5.06
N LYS A 31 0.52 6.23 -3.89
CA LYS A 31 1.02 5.60 -2.66
C LYS A 31 1.27 4.11 -2.87
N TYR A 32 0.30 3.40 -3.44
CA TYR A 32 0.41 1.96 -3.72
C TYR A 32 1.58 1.65 -4.66
N LEU A 33 1.65 2.35 -5.79
CA LEU A 33 2.72 2.16 -6.78
C LEU A 33 4.10 2.47 -6.19
N ASN A 34 4.21 3.54 -5.40
CA ASN A 34 5.46 3.89 -4.73
C ASN A 34 5.86 2.86 -3.69
N THR A 35 4.90 2.34 -2.90
CA THR A 35 5.17 1.26 -1.95
C THR A 35 5.69 0.01 -2.66
N LEU A 36 5.09 -0.37 -3.79
CA LEU A 36 5.54 -1.52 -4.59
C LEU A 36 6.96 -1.30 -5.14
N LYS A 37 7.21 -0.17 -5.81
CA LYS A 37 8.54 0.20 -6.32
C LYS A 37 9.60 0.20 -5.22
N ASN A 38 9.27 0.75 -4.05
CA ASN A 38 10.20 0.79 -2.92
C ASN A 38 10.43 -0.59 -2.29
N CYS A 39 9.52 -1.57 -2.49
CA CYS A 39 9.80 -2.95 -2.12
C CYS A 39 10.81 -3.58 -3.09
N GLU A 40 10.69 -3.31 -4.39
CA GLU A 40 11.58 -3.85 -5.42
C GLU A 40 12.99 -3.26 -5.32
N LEU A 41 13.12 -1.94 -5.11
CA LEU A 41 14.40 -1.22 -5.10
C LEU A 41 15.31 -1.50 -3.87
N ASN A 42 14.78 -2.16 -2.84
CA ASN A 42 15.55 -2.54 -1.64
C ASN A 42 15.90 -4.05 -1.64
N THR A 43 15.84 -4.70 -2.80
CA THR A 43 16.30 -6.08 -3.03
C THR A 43 17.65 -6.07 -3.72
#